data_AF-A0A8K0K0E2-F1
#
_entry.id   AF-A0A8K0K0E2-F1
#
_cell.length_a   1.000
_cell.length_b   1.000
_cell.length_c   1.000
_cell.angle_alpha   90.00
_cell.angle_beta   90.00
_cell.angle_gamma   90.00
#
_symmetry.space_group_name_H-M   'P 1'
#
loop_
_entity.id
_entity.type
_entity.pdbx_description
1 polymer ?
#
loop_
_entity_poly.entity_id
_entity_poly.type
_entity_poly.pdbx_seq_one_letter_code
_entity_poly.pdbx_strand_id
1 'polypeptide(L)'
;MLVDLLQFQPLDAKREEFRRYLEKSGVMDAFTKVLVGLYEEPEKPNDALEIRYVKKHLGDSRPDDVELETMKTELEECKARIKEMEQENEELKKRLSAYEPANTGENADIPATE
;
A
#
# COMPACT_ATOMS: atom_id res chain seq x y z
N MET A 1 -50.17 -22.92 10.78
CA MET A 1 -50.54 -21.60 10.22
C MET A 1 -50.25 -20.44 11.20
N LEU A 2 -50.71 -20.45 12.47
CA LEU A 2 -50.35 -19.40 13.44
C LEU A 2 -49.03 -19.64 14.21
N VAL A 3 -48.56 -20.89 14.26
CA VAL A 3 -47.31 -21.26 14.96
C VAL A 3 -46.07 -20.96 14.10
N ASP A 4 -46.20 -21.01 12.78
CA ASP A 4 -45.10 -20.76 11.83
C ASP A 4 -44.66 -19.29 11.80
N LEU A 5 -45.58 -18.35 12.05
CA LEU A 5 -45.30 -16.91 12.02
C LEU A 5 -44.49 -16.43 13.24
N LEU A 6 -44.65 -17.08 14.39
CA LEU A 6 -43.93 -16.75 15.64
C LEU A 6 -42.52 -17.33 15.71
N GLN A 7 -42.26 -18.45 15.02
CA GLN A 7 -40.90 -19.01 14.89
C GLN A 7 -40.07 -18.31 13.81
N PHE A 8 -40.71 -17.64 12.85
CA PHE A 8 -40.06 -16.94 11.74
C PHE A 8 -39.30 -15.67 12.19
N GLN A 9 -39.91 -14.87 13.08
CA GLN A 9 -39.39 -13.59 13.57
C GLN A 9 -38.00 -13.66 14.25
N PRO A 10 -37.74 -14.55 15.23
CA PRO A 10 -36.43 -14.62 15.90
C PRO A 10 -35.32 -15.21 15.02
N LEU A 11 -35.66 -16.04 14.03
CA LEU A 11 -34.70 -16.58 13.06
C LEU A 11 -34.27 -15.51 12.05
N ASP A 12 -35.21 -14.70 11.57
CA ASP A 12 -34.91 -13.60 10.67
C ASP A 12 -34.11 -12.50 11.36
N ALA A 13 -34.40 -12.20 12.63
CA ALA A 13 -33.62 -11.25 13.43
C ALA A 13 -32.15 -11.70 13.58
N LYS A 14 -31.90 -12.98 13.89
CA LYS A 14 -30.53 -13.53 13.98
C LYS A 14 -29.82 -13.55 12.63
N ARG A 15 -30.53 -13.87 11.54
CA ARG A 15 -29.98 -13.83 10.18
C ARG A 15 -29.59 -12.43 9.76
N GLU A 16 -30.43 -11.45 10.07
CA GLU A 16 -30.19 -10.04 9.78
C GLU A 16 -29.03 -9.49 10.63
N GLU A 17 -28.94 -9.85 11.90
CA GLU A 17 -27.80 -9.51 12.75
C GLU A 17 -26.49 -10.09 12.19
N PHE A 18 -26.50 -11.34 11.76
CA PHE A 18 -25.33 -11.98 11.15
C PHE A 18 -24.95 -11.33 9.81
N ARG A 19 -25.93 -10.98 8.97
CA ARG A 19 -25.70 -10.23 7.73
C ARG A 19 -25.02 -8.89 8.03
N ARG A 20 -25.57 -8.12 8.97
CA ARG A 20 -24.98 -6.83 9.39
C ARG A 20 -23.58 -6.99 9.96
N TYR A 21 -23.32 -8.08 10.68
CA TYR A 21 -21.97 -8.40 11.15
C TYR A 21 -21.00 -8.64 9.98
N LEU A 22 -21.39 -9.43 8.97
CA LEU A 22 -20.57 -9.66 7.78
C LEU A 22 -20.34 -8.38 6.95
N GLU A 23 -21.35 -7.51 6.87
CA GLU A 23 -21.22 -6.20 6.22
C GLU A 23 -20.25 -5.29 7.00
N LYS A 24 -20.44 -5.15 8.33
CA LYS A 24 -19.57 -4.32 9.18
C LYS A 24 -18.13 -4.82 9.25
N SER A 25 -17.92 -6.13 9.18
CA SER A 25 -16.58 -6.74 9.17
C SER A 25 -15.91 -6.69 7.80
N GLY A 26 -16.58 -6.20 6.76
CA GLY A 26 -16.01 -6.06 5.41
C GLY A 26 -15.97 -7.36 4.59
N VAL A 27 -16.52 -8.46 5.13
CA VAL A 27 -16.55 -9.77 4.44
C VAL A 27 -17.35 -9.67 3.14
N MET A 28 -18.46 -8.95 3.14
CA MET A 28 -19.29 -8.75 1.94
C MET A 28 -18.57 -7.94 0.85
N ASP A 29 -17.77 -6.94 1.25
CA ASP A 29 -16.95 -6.14 0.33
C ASP A 29 -15.81 -6.99 -0.28
N ALA A 30 -15.16 -7.82 0.53
CA ALA A 30 -14.14 -8.77 0.06
C ALA A 30 -14.70 -9.75 -0.97
N PHE A 31 -15.86 -10.35 -0.71
CA PHE A 31 -16.55 -11.20 -1.70
C PHE A 31 -16.88 -10.44 -2.99
N THR A 32 -17.35 -9.20 -2.88
CA THR A 32 -17.68 -8.37 -4.05
C THR A 32 -16.46 -8.14 -4.93
N LYS A 33 -15.32 -7.74 -4.34
CA LYS A 33 -14.06 -7.52 -5.06
C LYS A 33 -13.57 -8.76 -5.80
N VAL A 34 -13.67 -9.92 -5.16
CA VAL A 34 -13.32 -11.21 -5.79
C VAL A 34 -14.20 -11.54 -6.98
N LEU A 35 -15.50 -11.32 -6.86
CA LEU A 35 -16.44 -11.57 -7.96
C LEU A 35 -16.24 -10.60 -9.12
N VAL A 36 -15.95 -9.32 -8.84
CA VAL A 36 -15.60 -8.33 -9.87
C VAL A 36 -14.32 -8.72 -10.58
N GLY A 37 -13.28 -9.09 -9.84
CA GLY A 37 -12.01 -9.53 -10.41
C GLY A 37 -12.15 -10.76 -11.32
N LEU A 38 -12.95 -11.75 -10.90
CA LEU A 38 -13.29 -12.90 -11.75
C LEU A 38 -14.09 -12.51 -13.00
N TYR A 39 -14.94 -11.49 -12.90
CA TYR A 39 -15.69 -10.99 -14.05
C TYR A 39 -14.78 -10.29 -15.08
N GLU A 40 -13.75 -9.58 -14.60
CA GLU A 40 -12.81 -8.81 -15.43
C GLU A 40 -11.70 -9.67 -16.06
N GLU A 41 -11.50 -10.93 -15.63
CA GLU A 41 -10.47 -11.80 -16.21
C GLU A 41 -10.77 -12.14 -17.70
N PRO A 42 -9.82 -11.86 -18.62
CA PRO A 42 -10.01 -12.04 -20.05
C PRO A 42 -10.10 -13.51 -20.48
N GLU A 43 -9.43 -14.41 -19.75
CA GLU A 43 -9.52 -15.86 -19.92
C GLU A 43 -10.08 -16.48 -18.64
N LYS A 44 -11.38 -16.80 -18.63
CA LYS A 44 -12.01 -17.41 -17.46
C LYS A 44 -11.43 -18.82 -17.25
N PRO A 45 -10.91 -19.16 -16.06
CA PRO A 45 -10.39 -20.49 -15.80
C PRO A 45 -11.50 -21.53 -16.02
N ASN A 46 -11.17 -22.62 -16.71
CA ASN A 46 -12.12 -23.70 -17.06
C ASN A 46 -12.74 -24.36 -15.81
N ASP A 47 -12.06 -24.28 -14.66
CA ASP A 47 -12.58 -24.71 -13.37
C ASP A 47 -12.89 -23.48 -12.50
N ALA A 48 -14.15 -23.05 -12.50
CA ALA A 48 -14.66 -22.05 -11.56
C ALA A 48 -14.52 -22.47 -10.07
N LEU A 49 -14.23 -23.77 -9.84
CA LEU A 49 -13.92 -24.35 -8.54
C LEU A 49 -12.43 -24.27 -8.15
N GLU A 50 -11.53 -23.79 -9.03
CA GLU A 50 -10.22 -23.31 -8.59
C GLU A 50 -10.40 -22.00 -7.83
N ILE A 51 -10.81 -22.18 -6.58
CA ILE A 51 -10.80 -21.26 -5.44
C ILE A 51 -9.39 -20.69 -5.21
N ARG A 52 -8.42 -20.80 -6.13
CA ARG A 52 -7.11 -20.14 -6.05
C ARG A 52 -7.23 -18.62 -6.10
N TYR A 53 -8.11 -18.07 -6.95
CA TYR A 53 -8.37 -16.62 -7.00
C TYR A 53 -9.06 -16.15 -5.72
N VAL A 54 -10.13 -16.85 -5.32
CA VAL A 54 -10.86 -16.61 -4.06
C VAL A 54 -9.93 -16.78 -2.86
N LYS A 55 -9.09 -17.81 -2.80
CA LYS A 55 -8.13 -18.06 -1.70
C LYS A 55 -6.98 -17.07 -1.69
N LYS A 56 -6.57 -16.51 -2.83
CA LYS A 56 -5.57 -15.43 -2.88
C LYS A 56 -6.14 -14.10 -2.40
N HIS A 57 -7.42 -13.85 -2.63
CA HIS A 57 -8.04 -12.55 -2.34
C HIS A 57 -8.90 -12.52 -1.06
N LEU A 58 -9.45 -13.65 -0.62
CA LEU A 58 -10.07 -13.85 0.70
C LEU A 58 -9.13 -14.54 1.70
N GLY A 59 -8.21 -15.39 1.23
CA GLY A 59 -7.21 -15.99 2.10
C GLY A 59 -6.09 -14.98 2.32
N ASP A 60 -6.09 -14.44 3.53
CA ASP A 60 -5.04 -13.62 4.11
C ASP A 60 -4.59 -12.43 3.25
N SER A 61 -5.43 -11.38 3.19
CA SER A 61 -4.97 -10.04 2.81
C SER A 61 -4.17 -9.36 3.93
N ARG A 62 -3.88 -10.08 5.03
CA ARG A 62 -2.89 -9.64 6.00
C ARG A 62 -1.54 -10.05 5.41
N PRO A 63 -0.57 -9.13 5.26
CA PRO A 63 0.81 -9.51 5.00
C PRO A 63 1.15 -10.59 6.01
N ASP A 64 1.68 -11.73 5.55
CA ASP A 64 2.11 -12.74 6.49
C ASP A 64 3.10 -12.09 7.47
N ASP A 65 3.14 -12.54 8.73
CA ASP A 65 3.97 -11.86 9.74
C ASP A 65 5.46 -11.81 9.30
N VAL A 66 5.87 -12.68 8.35
CA VAL A 66 7.20 -12.67 7.73
C VAL A 66 7.38 -11.51 6.75
N GLU A 67 6.41 -11.25 5.89
CA GLU A 67 6.37 -10.15 4.91
C GLU A 67 6.29 -8.80 5.64
N LEU A 68 5.56 -8.74 6.75
CA LEU A 68 5.48 -7.55 7.59
C LEU A 68 6.82 -7.24 8.28
N GLU A 69 7.51 -8.25 8.80
CA GLU A 69 8.86 -8.07 9.36
C GLU A 69 9.91 -7.78 8.29
N THR A 70 9.77 -8.34 7.09
CA THR A 70 10.63 -8.03 5.93
C THR A 70 10.46 -6.56 5.53
N MET A 71 9.22 -6.09 5.35
CA MET A 71 8.94 -4.68 5.03
C MET A 71 9.46 -3.72 6.10
N LYS A 72 9.33 -4.07 7.38
CA LYS A 72 9.92 -3.26 8.48
C LYS A 72 11.43 -3.17 8.38
N THR A 73 12.09 -4.28 8.09
CA THR A 73 13.56 -4.34 7.95
C THR A 73 14.02 -3.48 6.79
N GLU A 74 13.40 -3.64 5.61
CA GLU A 74 13.69 -2.83 4.42
C GLU A 74 13.45 -1.33 4.66
N LEU A 75 12.40 -0.99 5.41
CA LEU A 75 12.08 0.40 5.75
C LEU A 75 13.15 1.02 6.66
N GLU A 76 13.64 0.27 7.66
CA GLU A 76 14.72 0.75 8.53
C GLU A 76 16.05 0.84 7.79
N GLU A 77 16.39 -0.11 6.92
CA GLU A 77 17.57 -0.04 6.06
C GLU A 77 17.52 1.17 5.11
N CYS A 78 16.38 1.41 4.48
CA CYS A 78 16.20 2.55 3.58
C CYS A 78 16.36 3.88 4.33
N LYS A 79 15.76 4.02 5.52
CA LYS A 79 15.94 5.20 6.37
C LYS A 79 17.39 5.39 6.80
N ALA A 80 18.09 4.31 7.15
CA ALA A 80 19.51 4.38 7.51
C ALA A 80 20.34 4.89 6.31
N ARG A 81 20.06 4.39 5.11
CA ARG A 81 20.73 4.82 3.88
C ARG A 81 20.45 6.28 3.55
N ILE A 82 19.21 6.74 3.70
CA ILE A 82 18.85 8.15 3.51
C ILE A 82 19.68 9.03 4.46
N LYS A 83 19.74 8.67 5.74
CA LYS A 83 20.49 9.44 6.74
C LYS A 83 21.98 9.49 6.42
N GLU A 84 22.58 8.39 5.98
CA GLU A 84 23.98 8.34 5.57
C GLU A 84 24.24 9.25 4.36
N MET A 85 23.37 9.18 3.34
CA MET A 85 23.48 10.02 2.14
C MET A 85 23.24 11.51 2.44
N GLU A 86 22.38 11.84 3.40
CA GLU A 86 22.18 13.21 3.88
C GLU A 86 23.43 13.74 4.60
N GLN A 87 24.05 12.92 5.46
CA GLN A 87 25.31 13.27 6.13
C GLN A 87 26.45 13.49 5.14
N GLU A 88 26.63 12.57 4.18
CA GLU A 88 27.63 12.73 3.11
C GLU A 88 27.36 14.00 2.29
N ASN A 89 26.10 14.28 1.95
CA ASN A 89 25.74 15.52 1.26
C ASN A 89 26.08 16.76 2.06
N GLU A 90 25.82 16.78 3.36
CA GLU A 90 26.20 17.89 4.23
C GLU A 90 27.71 18.08 4.31
N GLU A 91 28.47 17.00 4.45
CA GLU A 91 29.93 17.04 4.48
C GLU A 91 30.51 17.54 3.16
N LEU A 92 29.99 17.04 2.03
CA LEU A 92 30.39 17.48 0.70
C LEU A 92 30.05 18.95 0.46
N LYS A 93 28.85 19.41 0.87
CA LYS A 93 28.47 20.83 0.80
C LYS A 93 29.37 21.70 1.67
N LYS A 94 29.71 21.28 2.89
CA LYS A 94 30.66 21.98 3.76
C LYS A 94 32.04 22.07 3.10
N ARG A 95 32.54 20.96 2.55
CA ARG A 95 33.81 20.93 1.83
C ARG A 95 33.78 21.86 0.62
N LEU A 96 32.73 21.84 -0.19
CA LEU A 96 32.59 22.76 -1.33
C LEU A 96 32.59 24.22 -0.89
N SER A 97 31.84 24.58 0.16
CA SER A 97 31.85 25.96 0.69
C SER A 97 33.23 26.40 1.19
N ALA A 98 34.08 25.47 1.66
CA ALA A 98 35.45 25.75 2.08
C ALA A 98 36.41 25.94 0.89
N TYR A 99 36.05 25.47 -0.30
CA TYR A 99 36.75 25.73 -1.56
C TYR A 99 36.17 26.91 -2.35
N GLU A 100 35.10 27.55 -1.86
CA GLU A 100 34.55 28.81 -2.38
C GLU A 100 35.03 30.11 -1.69
N PRO A 101 36.29 30.29 -1.24
CA PRO A 101 36.80 31.65 -1.05
C PRO A 101 37.43 32.15 -2.36
N ALA A 102 36.82 33.20 -2.91
CA ALA A 102 37.28 34.04 -4.02
C ALA A 102 37.05 33.55 -5.47
N ASN A 103 35.79 33.58 -5.92
CA ASN A 103 35.48 34.18 -7.24
C ASN A 103 34.80 35.54 -7.06
N THR A 104 35.37 36.36 -6.17
CA THR A 104 35.28 37.81 -6.25
C THR A 104 36.56 38.28 -6.92
N GLY A 105 36.57 38.25 -8.24
CA GLY A 105 37.61 38.79 -9.10
C GLY A 105 36.98 39.78 -10.08
N GLU A 106 36.75 40.98 -9.57
CA GLU A 106 36.44 42.17 -10.35
C GLU A 106 37.62 42.49 -11.31
N ASN A 107 37.27 43.00 -12.50
CA ASN A 107 38.11 43.64 -13.53
C ASN A 107 39.02 42.79 -14.44
N ALA A 108 38.59 42.67 -15.70
CA ALA A 108 39.37 43.22 -16.81
C ALA A 108 38.41 43.94 -17.77
N ASP A 109 38.30 45.24 -17.53
CA ASP A 109 37.99 46.28 -18.51
C ASP A 109 38.44 45.86 -19.91
N ILE A 110 37.50 45.70 -20.85
CA ILE A 110 37.81 45.46 -22.26
C ILE A 110 37.89 46.85 -22.89
N PRO A 111 39.10 47.39 -23.18
CA PRO A 111 39.16 48.63 -23.93
C PRO A 111 38.62 48.37 -25.33
N ALA A 112 37.62 49.16 -25.72
CA ALA A 112 37.12 49.21 -27.08
C ALA A 112 38.29 49.52 -28.03
N THR A 113 38.52 48.65 -28.99
CA THR A 113 39.32 48.96 -30.17
C THR A 113 38.40 49.08 -31.39
N GLU A 114 38.55 50.24 -32.04
CA GLU A 114 37.92 50.71 -33.29
C GLU A 114 37.94 49.70 -34.44
#